data_AF-A0A0R3MU60-F1
#
_entry.id   AF-A0A0R3MU60-F1
#
_cell.length_a   1.000
_cell.length_b   1.000
_cell.length_c   1.000
_cell.angle_alpha   90.00
_cell.angle_beta   90.00
_cell.angle_gamma   90.00
#
_symmetry.space_group_name_H-M   'P 1'
#
loop_
_entity.id
_entity.type
_entity.pdbx_description
1 polymer ?
#
loop_
_entity_poly.entity_id
_entity_poly.type
_entity_poly.pdbx_seq_one_letter_code
_entity_poly.pdbx_strand_id
1 'polypeptide(L)'
;MGITVFVFDKRVAKAQADYGDWVGSEIAAAPKNCWDKPESSSPRLRKWFGDMCKTFPLIGETDPDDSYGTEYCFYRNVIDVVFASSIGEEGVRKAWKLAEKHGLRILIGDELLPAAAPRGKQHFHIPVLHGPKPDKPGVSPNICFVVFDPELTRVSPSTARKWALDQVETGAWSNDQSFPLGDRLSEWNDQLAARNLDSLISEMRFYRELIFVRVDQKNASSMVAPIMELSHRLGLPLQIYQNLAGGGP
;
A
#
# COMPACT_ATOMS: atom_id res chain seq x y z
N MET A 1 -0.82 8.32 -21.07
CA MET A 1 -1.13 9.17 -19.90
C MET A 1 -0.37 8.58 -18.71
N GLY A 2 0.66 9.25 -18.20
CA GLY A 2 1.54 8.71 -17.17
C GLY A 2 0.93 8.63 -15.78
N ILE A 3 1.69 8.08 -14.83
CA ILE A 3 1.34 8.05 -13.41
C ILE A 3 2.09 9.18 -12.69
N THR A 4 1.33 10.15 -12.19
CA THR A 4 1.84 11.30 -11.44
C THR A 4 1.99 10.98 -9.96
N VAL A 5 3.15 11.32 -9.40
CA VAL A 5 3.52 11.10 -8.00
C VAL A 5 4.12 12.37 -7.43
N PHE A 6 3.57 12.86 -6.32
CA PHE A 6 4.11 13.99 -5.58
C PHE A 6 4.92 13.52 -4.38
N VAL A 7 6.16 13.98 -4.28
CA VAL A 7 7.08 13.65 -3.20
C VAL A 7 7.42 14.89 -2.40
N PHE A 8 7.25 14.85 -1.08
CA PHE A 8 7.41 16.03 -0.23
C PHE A 8 7.92 15.70 1.18
N ASP A 9 8.47 16.71 1.88
CA ASP A 9 8.93 16.55 3.27
C ASP A 9 7.78 16.78 4.26
N LYS A 10 7.44 15.76 5.05
CA LYS A 10 6.41 15.83 6.12
C LYS A 10 6.67 16.90 7.18
N ARG A 11 7.92 17.36 7.33
CA ARG A 11 8.27 18.38 8.32
C ARG A 11 7.81 19.76 7.89
N VAL A 12 7.76 19.99 6.58
CA VAL A 12 7.26 21.22 5.99
C VAL A 12 5.75 21.12 5.83
N ALA A 13 5.27 19.99 5.31
CA ALA A 13 3.85 19.65 5.29
C ALA A 13 3.41 19.11 6.66
N LYS A 14 3.27 20.00 7.66
CA LYS A 14 2.56 19.69 8.93
C LYS A 14 1.25 18.99 8.63
N ALA A 15 0.69 18.21 9.56
CA ALA A 15 -0.59 17.52 9.35
C ALA A 15 -1.61 18.45 8.68
N GLN A 16 -1.92 18.16 7.41
CA GLN A 16 -2.89 18.91 6.62
C GLN A 16 -4.23 18.20 6.68
N ALA A 17 -5.32 18.95 6.57
CA ALA A 17 -6.65 18.36 6.38
C ALA A 17 -6.74 17.68 5.00
N ASP A 18 -6.08 18.28 3.99
CA ASP A 18 -5.96 17.77 2.64
C ASP A 18 -4.53 18.03 2.12
N TYR A 19 -3.82 16.96 1.75
CA TYR A 19 -2.46 17.08 1.22
C TYR A 19 -2.44 17.48 -0.27
N GLY A 20 -3.51 17.20 -1.03
CA GLY A 20 -3.64 17.60 -2.43
C GLY A 20 -3.72 19.11 -2.58
N ASP A 21 -4.56 19.76 -1.78
CA ASP A 21 -4.65 21.23 -1.73
C ASP A 21 -3.32 21.89 -1.39
N TRP A 22 -2.61 21.33 -0.40
CA TRP A 22 -1.30 21.84 0.00
C TRP A 22 -0.26 21.69 -1.13
N VAL A 23 -0.19 20.52 -1.77
CA VAL A 23 0.66 20.31 -2.95
C VAL A 23 0.32 21.30 -4.05
N GLY A 24 -0.96 21.47 -4.36
CA GLY A 24 -1.42 22.44 -5.36
C GLY A 24 -0.96 23.87 -5.06
N SER A 25 -1.00 24.27 -3.78
CA SER A 25 -0.52 25.58 -3.33
C SER A 25 1.01 25.75 -3.50
N GLU A 26 1.80 24.70 -3.22
CA GLU A 26 3.25 24.72 -3.40
C GLU A 26 3.63 24.84 -4.89
N ILE A 27 2.89 24.16 -5.77
CA ILE A 27 3.06 24.23 -7.23
C ILE A 27 2.68 25.63 -7.73
N ALA A 28 1.54 26.17 -7.30
CA ALA A 28 1.05 27.48 -7.73
C ALA A 28 1.95 28.64 -7.28
N ALA A 29 2.59 28.52 -6.12
CA ALA A 29 3.51 29.53 -5.60
C ALA A 29 4.90 29.51 -6.27
N ALA A 30 5.24 28.46 -7.02
CA ALA A 30 6.56 28.28 -7.58
C ALA A 30 6.76 29.10 -8.87
N PRO A 31 7.87 29.85 -9.00
CA PRO A 31 8.24 30.51 -10.25
C PRO A 31 8.41 29.48 -11.39
N LYS A 32 7.73 29.72 -12.52
CA LYS A 32 7.73 28.79 -13.67
C LYS A 32 9.13 28.49 -14.26
N ASN A 33 10.08 29.40 -14.06
CA ASN A 33 11.47 29.31 -14.56
C ASN A 33 12.40 28.48 -13.66
N CYS A 34 11.84 27.81 -12.65
CA CYS A 34 12.56 27.01 -11.66
C CYS A 34 12.18 25.52 -11.69
N TRP A 35 11.19 25.13 -12.49
CA TRP A 35 10.60 23.79 -12.49
C TRP A 35 11.52 22.71 -13.05
N ASP A 36 12.52 23.09 -13.84
CA ASP A 36 13.53 22.22 -14.45
C ASP A 36 14.81 22.09 -13.60
N LYS A 37 14.88 22.79 -12.47
CA LYS A 37 16.11 22.92 -11.66
C LYS A 37 15.97 22.18 -10.33
N PRO A 38 16.69 21.05 -10.15
CA PRO A 38 16.73 20.36 -8.86
C PRO A 38 17.14 21.27 -7.70
N GLU A 39 17.95 22.31 -7.95
CA GLU A 39 18.42 23.29 -6.96
C GLU A 39 17.28 24.07 -6.30
N SER A 40 16.13 24.15 -6.96
CA SER A 40 14.92 24.80 -6.44
C SER A 40 14.32 24.03 -5.27
N SER A 41 14.60 22.72 -5.15
CA SER A 41 14.04 21.84 -4.12
C SER A 41 14.91 21.77 -2.86
N SER A 42 14.28 21.36 -1.75
CA SER A 42 14.98 21.12 -0.48
C SER A 42 16.14 20.11 -0.62
N PRO A 43 17.19 20.19 0.21
CA PRO A 43 18.32 19.26 0.16
C PRO A 43 17.95 17.78 0.24
N ARG A 44 16.84 17.44 0.91
CA ARG A 44 16.36 16.05 1.03
C ARG A 44 15.69 15.56 -0.23
N LEU A 45 14.86 16.41 -0.85
CA LEU A 45 14.24 16.15 -2.14
C LEU A 45 15.30 15.98 -3.23
N ARG A 46 16.37 16.79 -3.21
CA ARG A 46 17.51 16.62 -4.13
C ARG A 46 18.24 15.28 -3.94
N LYS A 47 18.43 14.83 -2.70
CA LYS A 47 19.03 13.51 -2.42
C LYS A 47 18.14 12.37 -2.90
N TRP A 48 16.83 12.49 -2.69
CA TRP A 48 15.84 11.54 -3.19
C TRP A 48 15.87 11.47 -4.71
N PHE A 49 15.85 12.61 -5.39
CA PHE A 49 15.94 12.71 -6.85
C PHE A 49 17.21 12.06 -7.39
N GLY A 50 18.39 12.37 -6.83
CA GLY A 50 19.65 11.77 -7.26
C GLY A 50 19.71 10.24 -7.08
N ASP A 51 19.00 9.68 -6.10
CA ASP A 51 18.85 8.23 -5.96
C ASP A 51 17.81 7.66 -6.95
N MET A 52 16.80 8.43 -7.30
CA MET A 52 15.75 8.04 -8.23
C MET A 52 16.27 7.96 -9.67
N CYS A 53 17.06 8.94 -10.11
CA CYS A 53 17.67 8.99 -11.45
C CYS A 53 18.57 7.79 -11.78
N LYS A 54 19.06 7.07 -10.77
CA LYS A 54 19.85 5.83 -10.99
C LYS A 54 19.02 4.71 -11.61
N THR A 55 17.70 4.78 -11.52
CA THR A 55 16.77 3.80 -12.10
C THR A 55 15.81 4.45 -13.08
N PHE A 56 15.38 5.67 -12.80
CA PHE A 56 14.40 6.42 -13.58
C PHE A 56 15.02 7.77 -13.98
N PRO A 57 15.90 7.79 -14.99
CA PRO A 57 16.58 9.00 -15.46
C PRO A 57 15.62 10.02 -16.06
N LEU A 58 16.09 11.25 -16.25
CA LEU A 58 15.26 12.33 -16.79
C LEU A 58 14.98 12.09 -18.28
N ILE A 59 13.77 12.42 -18.75
CA ILE A 59 13.44 12.35 -20.19
C ILE A 59 14.44 13.21 -20.98
N GLY A 60 15.12 12.60 -21.96
CA GLY A 60 16.18 13.24 -22.74
C GLY A 60 17.60 12.84 -22.33
N GLU A 61 17.78 12.16 -21.20
CA GLU A 61 19.03 11.47 -20.84
C GLU A 61 19.05 10.00 -21.31
N THR A 62 17.91 9.49 -21.79
CA THR A 62 17.72 8.15 -22.36
C THR A 62 17.27 8.20 -23.81
N ASP A 63 17.19 7.03 -24.44
CA ASP A 63 16.50 6.87 -25.72
C ASP A 63 15.05 7.39 -25.60
N PRO A 64 14.52 8.15 -26.59
CA PRO A 64 13.14 8.62 -26.61
C PRO A 64 12.07 7.53 -26.42
N ASP A 65 12.38 6.29 -26.80
CA ASP A 65 11.48 5.14 -26.66
C ASP A 65 11.69 4.36 -25.34
N ASP A 66 12.61 4.80 -24.47
CA ASP A 66 12.85 4.16 -23.17
C ASP A 66 11.73 4.49 -22.17
N SER A 67 10.96 3.46 -21.80
CA SER A 67 9.91 3.57 -20.79
C SER A 67 10.38 4.03 -19.40
N TYR A 68 11.68 3.94 -19.08
CA TYR A 68 12.26 4.43 -17.82
C TYR A 68 12.56 5.94 -17.84
N GLY A 69 12.53 6.58 -19.00
CA GLY A 69 12.58 8.03 -19.12
C GLY A 69 11.43 8.65 -18.32
N THR A 70 11.77 9.46 -17.33
CA THR A 70 10.82 9.99 -16.35
C THR A 70 10.82 11.51 -16.34
N GLU A 71 9.63 12.10 -16.32
CA GLU A 71 9.47 13.55 -16.22
C GLU A 71 9.55 13.98 -14.75
N TYR A 72 10.32 15.02 -14.48
CA TYR A 72 10.47 15.60 -13.14
C TYR A 72 10.20 17.11 -13.20
N CYS A 73 9.34 17.59 -12.31
CA CYS A 73 9.17 19.01 -12.04
C CYS A 73 9.55 19.32 -10.59
N PHE A 74 10.42 20.31 -10.41
CA PHE A 74 11.00 20.68 -9.13
C PHE A 74 10.33 21.92 -8.55
N TYR A 75 9.76 21.76 -7.35
CA TYR A 75 9.24 22.85 -6.54
C TYR A 75 10.02 22.91 -5.22
N ARG A 76 9.77 23.96 -4.43
CA ARG A 76 10.51 24.20 -3.19
C ARG A 76 10.42 23.00 -2.22
N ASN A 77 9.21 22.54 -1.98
CA ASN A 77 8.93 21.48 -1.01
C ASN A 77 8.27 20.24 -1.62
N VAL A 78 8.09 20.21 -2.93
CA VAL A 78 7.48 19.12 -3.68
C VAL A 78 8.35 18.81 -4.90
N ILE A 79 8.51 17.53 -5.23
CA ILE A 79 8.88 17.10 -6.58
C ILE A 79 7.66 16.38 -7.16
N ASP A 80 7.26 16.80 -8.35
CA ASP A 80 6.28 16.10 -9.17
C ASP A 80 7.03 15.19 -10.14
N VAL A 81 6.62 13.93 -10.20
CA VAL A 81 7.26 12.89 -11.00
C VAL A 81 6.21 12.16 -11.81
N VAL A 82 6.44 12.02 -13.12
CA VAL A 82 5.51 11.32 -14.01
C VAL A 82 6.20 10.13 -14.66
N PHE A 83 5.74 8.93 -14.31
CA PHE A 83 6.20 7.67 -14.91
C PHE A 83 5.35 7.30 -16.12
N ALA A 84 5.94 6.59 -17.09
CA ALA A 84 5.16 5.93 -18.13
C ALA A 84 4.19 4.90 -17.51
N SER A 85 3.00 4.73 -18.09
CA SER A 85 1.98 3.82 -17.54
C SER A 85 2.46 2.37 -17.48
N SER A 86 3.30 1.94 -18.44
CA SER A 86 3.83 0.57 -18.56
C SER A 86 4.72 0.16 -17.39
N ILE A 87 5.37 1.14 -16.73
CA ILE A 87 6.27 0.94 -15.59
C ILE A 87 5.74 1.63 -14.32
N GLY A 88 4.50 2.11 -14.33
CA GLY A 88 3.95 2.96 -13.27
C GLY A 88 3.99 2.31 -11.89
N GLU A 89 3.68 1.02 -11.77
CA GLU A 89 3.77 0.29 -10.50
C GLU A 89 5.21 0.22 -9.98
N GLU A 90 6.18 -0.03 -10.87
CA GLU A 90 7.58 -0.10 -10.52
C GLU A 90 8.12 1.27 -10.10
N GLY A 91 7.80 2.31 -10.88
CA GLY A 91 8.17 3.69 -10.60
C GLY A 91 7.64 4.17 -9.24
N VAL A 92 6.35 3.96 -8.98
CA VAL A 92 5.72 4.27 -7.69
C VAL A 92 6.39 3.52 -6.54
N ARG A 93 6.61 2.22 -6.70
CA ARG A 93 7.22 1.39 -5.66
C ARG A 93 8.66 1.83 -5.36
N LYS A 94 9.44 2.20 -6.39
CA LYS A 94 10.79 2.73 -6.22
C LYS A 94 10.76 4.09 -5.53
N ALA A 95 9.89 5.00 -6.00
CA ALA A 95 9.71 6.32 -5.42
C ALA A 95 9.41 6.21 -3.92
N TRP A 96 8.50 5.31 -3.54
CA TRP A 96 8.08 5.08 -2.16
C TRP A 96 9.21 4.57 -1.28
N LYS A 97 9.97 3.56 -1.73
CA LYS A 97 11.14 3.05 -0.99
C LYS A 97 12.19 4.12 -0.77
N LEU A 98 12.43 4.98 -1.76
CA LEU A 98 13.35 6.10 -1.60
C LEU A 98 12.77 7.18 -0.69
N ALA A 99 11.47 7.43 -0.74
CA ALA A 99 10.82 8.40 0.14
C ALA A 99 10.96 7.97 1.60
N GLU A 100 10.71 6.70 1.91
CA GLU A 100 10.98 6.11 3.23
C GLU A 100 12.44 6.33 3.66
N LYS A 101 13.41 5.92 2.82
CA LYS A 101 14.85 6.08 3.06
C LYS A 101 15.24 7.52 3.41
N HIS A 102 14.65 8.51 2.74
CA HIS A 102 14.96 9.92 2.92
C HIS A 102 14.05 10.64 3.92
N GLY A 103 13.09 9.93 4.52
CA GLY A 103 12.12 10.48 5.48
C GLY A 103 11.12 11.46 4.86
N LEU A 104 10.71 11.21 3.62
CA LEU A 104 9.75 11.96 2.82
C LEU A 104 8.39 11.24 2.77
N ARG A 105 7.39 11.84 2.12
CA ARG A 105 6.05 11.28 1.90
C ARG A 105 5.67 11.32 0.44
N ILE A 106 4.73 10.46 0.08
CA ILE A 106 4.20 10.33 -1.28
C ILE A 106 2.69 10.54 -1.28
N LEU A 107 2.23 11.35 -2.21
CA LEU A 107 0.83 11.50 -2.60
C LEU A 107 0.67 11.08 -4.07
N ILE A 108 -0.32 10.24 -4.36
CA ILE A 108 -0.65 9.78 -5.73
C ILE A 108 -2.14 9.96 -5.96
N GLY A 109 -2.52 10.82 -6.91
CA GLY A 109 -3.87 11.36 -6.97
C GLY A 109 -4.20 12.02 -5.62
N ASP A 110 -5.26 11.55 -4.97
CA ASP A 110 -5.70 12.03 -3.66
C ASP A 110 -5.25 11.12 -2.49
N GLU A 111 -4.49 10.07 -2.79
CA GLU A 111 -4.08 9.07 -1.79
C GLU A 111 -2.69 9.37 -1.23
N LEU A 112 -2.64 9.67 0.07
CA LEU A 112 -1.39 9.78 0.81
C LEU A 112 -0.92 8.39 1.21
N LEU A 113 0.21 7.95 0.66
CA LEU A 113 0.75 6.63 0.96
C LEU A 113 1.30 6.55 2.41
N PRO A 114 1.26 5.37 3.04
CA PRO A 114 1.93 5.13 4.32
C PRO A 114 3.41 5.53 4.29
N ALA A 115 3.99 5.84 5.46
CA ALA A 115 5.38 6.30 5.52
C ALA A 115 6.40 5.21 5.14
N ALA A 116 6.09 3.96 5.46
CA ALA A 116 6.92 2.80 5.14
C ALA A 116 6.49 2.18 3.82
N ALA A 117 7.45 1.85 2.97
CA ALA A 117 7.20 1.21 1.70
C ALA A 117 7.05 -0.32 1.85
N PRO A 118 6.25 -0.97 0.99
CA PRO A 118 6.05 -2.41 1.07
C PRO A 118 7.36 -3.17 0.82
N ARG A 119 7.69 -4.08 1.74
CA ARG A 119 8.94 -4.86 1.73
C ARG A 119 8.97 -6.01 0.71
N GLY A 120 7.81 -6.46 0.20
CA GLY A 120 7.69 -7.58 -0.75
C GLY A 120 6.86 -7.26 -1.99
N LYS A 121 6.67 -8.24 -2.89
CA LYS A 121 5.78 -8.18 -4.08
C LYS A 121 4.29 -8.18 -3.71
N GLN A 122 3.93 -7.63 -2.57
CA GLN A 122 2.52 -7.53 -2.20
C GLN A 122 1.78 -6.72 -3.27
N HIS A 123 0.63 -7.24 -3.67
CA HIS A 123 -0.36 -6.53 -4.47
C HIS A 123 -1.06 -5.50 -3.56
N PHE A 124 -0.44 -4.34 -3.38
CA PHE A 124 -1.07 -3.20 -2.70
C PHE A 124 -1.89 -2.43 -3.73
N HIS A 125 -3.12 -2.03 -3.39
CA HIS A 125 -3.99 -1.37 -4.35
C HIS A 125 -3.91 0.15 -4.20
N ILE A 126 -3.36 0.83 -5.21
CA ILE A 126 -3.46 2.28 -5.34
C ILE A 126 -4.49 2.56 -6.45
N PRO A 127 -5.63 3.21 -6.17
CA PRO A 127 -6.67 3.46 -7.17
C PRO A 127 -6.14 4.17 -8.43
N VAL A 128 -5.12 5.02 -8.32
CA VAL A 128 -4.52 5.66 -9.51
C VAL A 128 -3.76 4.67 -10.40
N LEU A 129 -3.14 3.64 -9.83
CA LEU A 129 -2.46 2.59 -10.59
C LEU A 129 -3.43 1.55 -11.17
N HIS A 130 -4.52 1.27 -10.45
CA HIS A 130 -5.40 0.14 -10.73
C HIS A 130 -6.79 0.55 -11.24
N GLY A 131 -7.05 1.87 -11.34
CA GLY A 131 -8.33 2.47 -11.67
C GLY A 131 -9.22 2.75 -10.44
N PRO A 132 -10.28 3.56 -10.59
CA PRO A 132 -11.37 3.57 -9.61
C PRO A 132 -11.93 2.15 -9.45
N LYS A 133 -12.59 1.86 -8.31
CA LYS A 133 -13.25 0.57 -8.04
C LYS A 133 -13.78 -0.04 -9.33
N PRO A 134 -13.49 -1.31 -9.60
CA PRO A 134 -13.70 -1.85 -10.93
C PRO A 134 -15.19 -2.00 -11.23
N ASP A 135 -15.73 -1.05 -11.98
CA ASP A 135 -16.85 -1.30 -12.89
C ASP A 135 -16.34 -1.86 -14.24
N LYS A 136 -15.02 -2.06 -14.39
CA LYS A 136 -14.42 -2.79 -15.51
C LYS A 136 -14.17 -4.25 -15.15
N PRO A 137 -14.66 -5.23 -15.94
CA PRO A 137 -14.24 -6.62 -15.80
C PRO A 137 -12.73 -6.71 -16.08
N GLY A 138 -11.95 -7.22 -15.11
CA GLY A 138 -10.55 -7.60 -15.34
C GLY A 138 -9.53 -7.13 -14.30
N VAL A 139 -9.85 -6.18 -13.43
CA VAL A 139 -8.99 -5.80 -12.28
C VAL A 139 -9.86 -5.85 -11.04
N SER A 140 -9.67 -6.78 -10.13
CA SER A 140 -10.50 -6.90 -8.92
C SER A 140 -9.64 -6.75 -7.67
N PRO A 141 -10.21 -6.16 -6.61
CA PRO A 141 -9.52 -5.97 -5.36
C PRO A 141 -9.08 -7.30 -4.72
N ASN A 142 -7.95 -7.30 -4.01
CA ASN A 142 -7.63 -8.40 -3.11
C ASN A 142 -8.62 -8.40 -1.95
N ILE A 143 -9.15 -9.58 -1.64
CA ILE A 143 -10.00 -9.74 -0.46
C ILE A 143 -9.12 -10.19 0.70
N CYS A 144 -9.21 -9.44 1.80
CA CYS A 144 -8.55 -9.76 3.04
C CYS A 144 -9.61 -10.16 4.06
N PHE A 145 -9.43 -11.33 4.67
CA PHE A 145 -10.22 -11.83 5.76
C PHE A 145 -9.39 -11.67 7.04
N VAL A 146 -10.02 -11.11 8.08
CA VAL A 146 -9.44 -11.09 9.43
C VAL A 146 -10.37 -11.86 10.33
N VAL A 147 -9.86 -12.98 10.83
CA VAL A 147 -10.55 -13.88 11.75
C VAL A 147 -10.03 -13.57 13.15
N PHE A 148 -10.91 -13.20 14.06
CA PHE A 148 -10.52 -12.81 15.41
C PHE A 148 -10.71 -13.96 16.39
N ASP A 149 -9.90 -13.97 17.43
CA ASP A 149 -10.16 -14.78 18.60
C ASP A 149 -11.45 -14.29 19.28
N PRO A 150 -12.44 -15.16 19.58
CA PRO A 150 -13.68 -14.76 20.21
C PRO A 150 -13.49 -14.33 21.67
N GLU A 151 -12.36 -14.68 22.30
CA GLU A 151 -11.99 -14.21 23.63
C GLU A 151 -11.34 -12.82 23.61
N LEU A 152 -11.21 -12.19 22.44
CA LEU A 152 -10.73 -10.82 22.28
C LEU A 152 -11.73 -9.82 22.90
N THR A 153 -11.61 -9.63 24.22
CA THR A 153 -12.45 -8.73 25.02
C THR A 153 -12.01 -7.26 24.92
N ARG A 154 -10.83 -7.01 24.35
CA ARG A 154 -10.16 -5.69 24.37
C ARG A 154 -10.58 -4.79 23.22
N VAL A 155 -11.23 -5.35 22.20
CA VAL A 155 -11.49 -4.67 20.94
C VAL A 155 -12.97 -4.76 20.64
N SER A 156 -13.64 -3.61 20.63
CA SER A 156 -15.06 -3.55 20.27
C SER A 156 -15.25 -3.82 18.77
N PRO A 157 -16.41 -4.34 18.32
CA PRO A 157 -16.70 -4.50 16.90
C PRO A 157 -16.50 -3.21 16.08
N SER A 158 -16.82 -2.05 16.67
CA SER A 158 -16.68 -0.72 16.05
C SER A 158 -15.22 -0.26 15.89
N THR A 159 -14.28 -0.81 16.67
CA THR A 159 -12.86 -0.46 16.63
C THR A 159 -11.97 -1.57 16.06
N ALA A 160 -12.51 -2.78 15.91
CA ALA A 160 -11.82 -3.96 15.39
C ALA A 160 -11.19 -3.74 14.01
N ARG A 161 -11.82 -2.94 13.15
CA ARG A 161 -11.23 -2.55 11.87
C ARG A 161 -9.93 -1.76 12.04
N LYS A 162 -9.98 -0.70 12.85
CA LYS A 162 -8.82 0.17 13.08
C LYS A 162 -7.72 -0.61 13.79
N TRP A 163 -8.08 -1.40 14.79
CA TRP A 163 -7.13 -2.21 15.52
C TRP A 163 -6.47 -3.28 14.65
N ALA A 164 -7.23 -4.00 13.82
CA ALA A 164 -6.66 -4.98 12.89
C ALA A 164 -5.71 -4.32 11.88
N LEU A 165 -6.05 -3.12 11.38
CA LEU A 165 -5.16 -2.33 10.54
C LEU A 165 -3.88 -1.95 11.30
N ASP A 166 -3.99 -1.42 12.52
CA ASP A 166 -2.84 -1.08 13.36
C ASP A 166 -1.95 -2.31 13.60
N GLN A 167 -2.53 -3.49 13.83
CA GLN A 167 -1.76 -4.73 13.95
C GLN A 167 -1.12 -5.13 12.62
N VAL A 168 -1.78 -4.96 11.48
CA VAL A 168 -1.22 -5.25 10.14
C VAL A 168 0.00 -4.38 9.85
N GLU A 169 -0.03 -3.14 10.32
CA GLU A 169 1.05 -2.17 10.14
C GLU A 169 2.17 -2.31 11.18
N THR A 170 1.86 -2.64 12.44
CA THR A 170 2.82 -2.53 13.56
C THR A 170 3.10 -3.84 14.30
N GLY A 171 2.30 -4.88 14.06
CA GLY A 171 2.35 -6.14 14.79
C GLY A 171 3.54 -7.02 14.43
N ALA A 172 4.04 -7.77 15.41
CA ALA A 172 4.99 -8.86 15.18
C ALA A 172 4.26 -10.08 14.58
N TRP A 173 4.13 -10.08 13.25
CA TRP A 173 3.49 -11.17 12.52
C TRP A 173 4.39 -12.39 12.42
N SER A 174 3.75 -13.56 12.43
CA SER A 174 4.39 -14.80 11.99
C SER A 174 3.74 -15.30 10.70
N ASN A 175 4.55 -15.87 9.81
CA ASN A 175 4.07 -16.65 8.67
C ASN A 175 4.06 -18.16 8.98
N ASP A 176 4.48 -18.54 10.19
CA ASP A 176 4.52 -19.92 10.66
C ASP A 176 3.13 -20.36 11.13
N GLN A 177 2.59 -21.42 10.51
CA GLN A 177 1.30 -22.00 10.90
C GLN A 177 1.32 -22.64 12.29
N SER A 178 2.50 -22.94 12.84
CA SER A 178 2.67 -23.41 14.21
C SER A 178 2.69 -22.28 15.25
N PHE A 179 2.41 -21.03 14.83
CA PHE A 179 2.32 -19.90 15.73
C PHE A 179 1.26 -20.13 16.81
N PRO A 180 1.53 -19.80 18.08
CA PRO A 180 0.59 -20.04 19.16
C PRO A 180 -0.68 -19.19 18.97
N LEU A 181 -1.77 -19.88 18.60
CA LEU A 181 -3.12 -19.36 18.48
C LEU A 181 -3.98 -19.83 19.65
N GLY A 182 -5.07 -19.12 19.93
CA GLY A 182 -6.14 -19.68 20.79
C GLY A 182 -6.76 -20.92 20.15
N ASP A 183 -7.31 -21.82 20.98
CA ASP A 183 -7.79 -23.14 20.57
C ASP A 183 -8.73 -23.08 19.34
N ARG A 184 -9.67 -22.11 19.32
CA ARG A 184 -10.62 -21.96 18.22
C ARG A 184 -10.00 -21.42 16.94
N LEU A 185 -9.00 -20.55 17.05
CA LEU A 185 -8.24 -20.07 15.88
C LEU A 185 -7.36 -21.18 15.31
N SER A 186 -6.78 -22.02 16.17
CA SER A 186 -6.06 -23.23 15.75
C SER A 186 -6.99 -24.19 15.01
N GLU A 187 -8.16 -24.47 15.57
CA GLU A 187 -9.17 -25.34 14.93
C GLU A 187 -9.63 -24.79 13.57
N TRP A 188 -9.80 -23.46 13.47
CA TRP A 188 -10.12 -22.81 12.19
C TRP A 188 -9.01 -23.00 11.17
N ASN A 189 -7.75 -22.83 11.56
CA ASN A 189 -6.60 -23.04 10.68
C ASN A 189 -6.52 -24.49 10.20
N ASP A 190 -6.69 -25.47 11.08
CA ASP A 190 -6.68 -26.89 10.72
C ASP A 190 -7.82 -27.25 9.74
N GLN A 191 -9.01 -26.69 9.95
CA GLN A 191 -10.16 -26.92 9.08
C GLN A 191 -10.05 -26.21 7.73
N LEU A 192 -9.34 -25.08 7.68
CA LEU A 192 -9.00 -24.39 6.42
C LEU A 192 -8.08 -25.27 5.57
N ALA A 193 -7.03 -25.83 6.20
CA ALA A 193 -6.08 -26.75 5.58
C ALA A 193 -6.76 -28.05 5.12
N ALA A 194 -7.61 -28.65 5.96
CA ALA A 194 -8.35 -29.87 5.61
C ALA A 194 -9.30 -29.69 4.41
N ARG A 195 -9.75 -28.45 4.14
CA ARG A 195 -10.56 -28.10 2.96
C ARG A 195 -9.72 -27.76 1.72
N ASN A 196 -8.39 -27.87 1.80
CA ASN A 196 -7.41 -27.49 0.76
C ASN A 196 -7.54 -26.02 0.30
N LEU A 197 -8.08 -25.16 1.16
CA LEU A 197 -8.29 -23.74 0.83
C LEU A 197 -6.98 -22.95 0.88
N ASP A 198 -5.96 -23.46 1.57
CA ASP A 198 -4.63 -22.85 1.66
C ASP A 198 -3.98 -22.60 0.30
N SER A 199 -4.24 -23.50 -0.67
CA SER A 199 -3.75 -23.37 -2.04
C SER A 199 -4.28 -22.13 -2.77
N LEU A 200 -5.37 -21.54 -2.28
CA LEU A 200 -6.02 -20.37 -2.84
C LEU A 200 -5.58 -19.06 -2.15
N ILE A 201 -4.84 -19.17 -1.03
CA ILE A 201 -4.40 -18.06 -0.21
C ILE A 201 -3.07 -17.51 -0.73
N SER A 202 -3.02 -16.20 -0.94
CA SER A 202 -1.81 -15.51 -1.40
C SER A 202 -0.88 -15.18 -0.25
N GLU A 203 -1.45 -14.87 0.91
CA GLU A 203 -0.71 -14.57 2.12
C GLU A 203 -1.55 -14.91 3.35
N MET A 204 -0.94 -15.59 4.30
CA MET A 204 -1.52 -15.89 5.59
C MET A 204 -0.56 -15.43 6.68
N ARG A 205 -1.08 -14.70 7.67
CA ARG A 205 -0.28 -14.24 8.80
C ARG A 205 -1.00 -14.49 10.10
N PHE A 206 -0.22 -14.86 11.10
CA PHE A 206 -0.68 -15.22 12.42
C PHE A 206 -0.29 -14.14 13.41
N TYR A 207 -1.26 -13.78 14.24
CA TYR A 207 -1.10 -12.96 15.42
C TYR A 207 -1.88 -13.62 16.56
N ARG A 208 -1.45 -13.44 17.81
CA ARG A 208 -1.95 -14.25 18.92
C ARG A 208 -3.48 -14.28 19.03
N GLU A 209 -4.12 -13.18 18.66
CA GLU A 209 -5.56 -12.95 18.79
C GLU A 209 -6.28 -12.83 17.44
N LEU A 210 -5.61 -13.04 16.30
CA LEU A 210 -6.23 -13.01 14.99
C LEU A 210 -5.42 -13.73 13.91
N ILE A 211 -6.10 -14.12 12.84
CA ILE A 211 -5.49 -14.62 11.62
C ILE A 211 -5.84 -13.65 10.49
N PHE A 212 -4.82 -13.21 9.75
CA PHE A 212 -4.98 -12.44 8.53
C PHE A 212 -4.82 -13.36 7.33
N VAL A 213 -5.80 -13.36 6.44
CA VAL A 213 -5.77 -14.13 5.19
C VAL A 213 -6.03 -13.19 4.03
N ARG A 214 -5.08 -13.12 3.09
CA ARG A 214 -5.23 -12.42 1.83
C ARG A 214 -5.40 -13.42 0.70
N VAL A 215 -6.39 -13.16 -0.14
CA VAL A 215 -6.72 -13.97 -1.31
C VAL A 215 -6.65 -13.10 -2.55
N ASP A 216 -5.98 -13.62 -3.58
CA ASP A 216 -5.94 -13.00 -4.91
C ASP A 216 -7.35 -12.91 -5.49
N GLN A 217 -7.59 -11.88 -6.30
CA GLN A 217 -8.83 -11.69 -7.05
C GLN A 217 -9.42 -12.97 -7.66
N LYS A 218 -8.59 -13.77 -8.34
CA LYS A 218 -9.03 -14.97 -9.09
C LYS A 218 -9.67 -16.03 -8.18
N ASN A 219 -9.33 -16.01 -6.90
CA ASN A 219 -9.75 -16.98 -5.91
C ASN A 219 -10.78 -16.38 -4.93
N ALA A 220 -11.00 -15.06 -4.97
CA ALA A 220 -11.80 -14.32 -4.01
C ALA A 220 -13.25 -14.85 -3.92
N SER A 221 -13.93 -15.01 -5.06
CA SER A 221 -15.31 -15.53 -5.11
C SER A 221 -15.41 -16.96 -4.56
N SER A 222 -14.40 -17.78 -4.79
CA SER A 222 -14.31 -19.16 -4.28
C SER A 222 -14.00 -19.23 -2.78
N MET A 223 -13.46 -18.17 -2.18
CA MET A 223 -13.02 -18.15 -0.78
C MET A 223 -14.01 -17.50 0.19
N VAL A 224 -14.84 -16.55 -0.27
CA VAL A 224 -15.78 -15.82 0.61
C VAL A 224 -16.73 -16.79 1.34
N ALA A 225 -17.46 -17.63 0.60
CA ALA A 225 -18.44 -18.52 1.21
C ALA A 225 -17.80 -19.56 2.16
N PRO A 226 -16.73 -20.28 1.78
CA PRO A 226 -16.08 -21.23 2.68
C PRO A 226 -15.49 -20.60 3.95
N ILE A 227 -14.89 -19.42 3.84
CA ILE A 227 -14.34 -18.71 5.02
C ILE A 227 -15.47 -18.24 5.95
N MET A 228 -16.55 -17.69 5.40
CA MET A 228 -17.71 -17.27 6.19
C MET A 228 -18.36 -18.45 6.90
N GLU A 229 -18.57 -19.56 6.20
CA GLU A 229 -19.12 -20.80 6.77
C GLU A 229 -18.23 -21.31 7.91
N LEU A 230 -16.92 -21.36 7.69
CA LEU A 230 -15.96 -21.85 8.66
C LEU A 230 -15.93 -20.97 9.92
N SER A 231 -15.94 -19.66 9.74
CA SER A 231 -15.99 -18.70 10.84
C SER A 231 -17.30 -18.80 11.62
N HIS A 232 -18.43 -18.93 10.93
CA HIS A 232 -19.74 -19.07 11.57
C HIS A 232 -19.84 -20.36 12.39
N ARG A 233 -19.38 -21.49 11.82
CA ARG A 233 -19.38 -22.80 12.48
C ARG A 233 -18.61 -22.79 13.80
N LEU A 234 -17.49 -22.08 13.85
CA LEU A 234 -16.63 -22.00 15.03
C LEU A 234 -16.95 -20.81 15.94
N GLY A 235 -17.98 -20.03 15.61
CA GLY A 235 -18.35 -18.84 16.38
C GLY A 235 -17.26 -17.78 16.42
N LEU A 236 -16.46 -17.69 15.36
CA LEU A 236 -15.35 -16.73 15.24
C LEU A 236 -15.85 -15.43 14.60
N PRO A 237 -15.52 -14.26 15.17
CA PRO A 237 -15.76 -12.99 14.51
C PRO A 237 -14.91 -12.90 13.23
N LEU A 238 -15.55 -12.51 12.13
CA LEU A 238 -14.91 -12.34 10.82
C LEU A 238 -15.15 -10.93 10.31
N GLN A 239 -14.09 -10.29 9.83
CA GLN A 239 -14.20 -9.09 9.01
C GLN A 239 -13.61 -9.32 7.63
N ILE A 240 -14.31 -8.81 6.62
CA ILE A 240 -13.92 -8.91 5.22
C ILE A 240 -13.60 -7.50 4.74
N TYR A 241 -12.41 -7.35 4.18
CA TYR A 241 -11.92 -6.09 3.63
C TYR A 241 -11.57 -6.27 2.17
N GLN A 242 -11.81 -5.21 1.41
CA GLN A 242 -11.29 -5.08 0.06
C GLN A 242 -10.07 -4.17 0.15
N ASN A 243 -8.95 -4.61 -0.44
CA ASN A 243 -7.73 -3.80 -0.57
C ASN A 243 -7.10 -3.35 0.75
N LEU A 244 -6.96 -4.26 1.73
CA LEU A 244 -6.20 -3.93 2.94
C LEU A 244 -4.70 -3.83 2.59
N ALA A 245 -4.19 -2.59 2.48
CA ALA A 245 -2.77 -2.34 2.27
C ALA A 245 -1.99 -2.82 3.50
N GLY A 246 -1.12 -3.81 3.30
CA GLY A 246 -0.20 -4.27 4.34
C GLY A 246 1.04 -3.37 4.36
N GLY A 247 0.94 -2.18 4.95
CA GLY A 247 2.08 -1.28 5.10
C GLY A 247 2.80 -1.49 6.42
N GLY A 248 3.78 -2.40 6.47
CA GLY A 248 4.67 -2.56 7.64
C GLY A 248 5.94 -1.69 7.55
N PRO A 249 6.58 -1.39 8.70
CA PRO A 249 7.41 -0.20 9.01
C PRO A 249 8.71 -0.04 8.23
#